data_AF-A0A2G8T7W8-F1
#
_entry.id   AF-A0A2G8T7W8-F1
#
_cell.length_a   1.000
_cell.length_b   1.000
_cell.length_c   1.000
_cell.angle_alpha   90.00
_cell.angle_beta   90.00
_cell.angle_gamma   90.00
#
_symmetry.space_group_name_H-M   'P 1'
#
loop_
_entity.id
_entity.type
_entity.pdbx_description
1 polymer ?
#
loop_
_entity_poly.entity_id
_entity_poly.type
_entity_poly.pdbx_seq_one_letter_code
_entity_poly.pdbx_strand_id
1 'polypeptide(L)'
;MIINHHYCALRITELAAGTDVHRDPQTTSAQGTSPTPCTASTPAKSRMDDVKSLARRNNRMQREEIMMAQDFLRKWYDVTHQPQLDEEGRSMIYALERAPAGPQFDRKFLEVFSRHHYMALTPSMTCVVASDIRHEELQGYCRGMVQAQLADIEEMRHMLAATFNIADYQPIRGVRGLHTGSEREGAH
;
A
#
# COMPACT_ATOMS: atom_id res chain seq x y z
N MET A 1 -6.37 -10.43 -7.33
CA MET A 1 -5.05 -11.10 -7.38
C MET A 1 -4.01 -10.17 -6.79
N ILE A 2 -2.99 -10.72 -6.10
CA ILE A 2 -2.05 -9.91 -5.32
C ILE A 2 -1.21 -8.91 -6.13
N ILE A 3 -0.84 -9.25 -7.38
CA ILE A 3 -0.11 -8.32 -8.27
C ILE A 3 -0.89 -7.02 -8.50
N ASN A 4 -2.21 -7.11 -8.77
CA ASN A 4 -3.07 -5.94 -8.98
C ASN A 4 -3.23 -5.12 -7.70
N HIS A 5 -3.36 -5.83 -6.56
CA HIS A 5 -3.45 -5.20 -5.25
C HIS A 5 -2.19 -4.38 -4.94
N HIS A 6 -1.00 -4.94 -5.16
CA HIS A 6 0.27 -4.23 -4.98
C HIS A 6 0.47 -3.10 -5.98
N TYR A 7 0.00 -3.28 -7.21
CA TYR A 7 0.10 -2.24 -8.23
C TYR A 7 -0.67 -0.97 -7.82
N CYS A 8 -1.81 -1.11 -7.15
CA CYS A 8 -2.52 0.02 -6.54
C CYS A 8 -1.67 0.77 -5.51
N ALA A 9 -0.95 0.05 -4.64
CA ALA A 9 -0.10 0.66 -3.62
C ALA A 9 0.99 1.55 -4.18
N LEU A 10 1.48 1.25 -5.38
CA LEU A 10 2.53 2.06 -6.00
C LEU A 10 2.04 3.50 -6.20
N ARG A 11 0.82 3.68 -6.72
CA ARG A 11 0.24 5.01 -6.88
C ARG A 11 -0.12 5.66 -5.53
N ILE A 12 -0.64 4.89 -4.58
CA ILE A 12 -0.95 5.39 -3.23
C ILE A 12 0.31 5.98 -2.57
N THR A 13 1.42 5.25 -2.64
CA THR A 13 2.70 5.66 -2.04
C THR A 13 3.37 6.80 -2.80
N GLU A 14 3.22 6.87 -4.13
CA GLU A 14 3.63 8.03 -4.94
C GLU A 14 2.92 9.31 -4.53
N LEU A 15 1.62 9.27 -4.27
CA LEU A 15 0.89 10.47 -3.82
C LEU A 15 1.43 10.99 -2.48
N ALA A 16 1.89 10.09 -1.59
CA ALA A 16 2.43 10.47 -0.30
C ALA A 16 3.85 11.03 -0.40
N ALA A 17 4.77 10.29 -1.02
CA ALA A 17 6.19 10.60 -1.05
C ALA A 17 6.63 11.44 -2.27
N GLY A 18 5.76 11.61 -3.26
CA GLY A 18 6.09 12.19 -4.55
C GLY A 18 6.80 11.19 -5.47
N THR A 19 6.86 11.56 -6.74
CA THR A 19 7.54 10.78 -7.79
C THR A 19 8.85 11.44 -8.20
N ASP A 20 9.92 10.65 -8.22
CA ASP A 20 11.21 11.09 -8.73
C ASP A 20 11.29 10.88 -10.24
N VAL A 21 11.33 11.99 -10.98
CA VAL A 21 11.44 11.99 -12.45
C VAL A 21 12.89 11.76 -12.92
N HIS A 22 13.86 12.03 -12.05
CA HIS A 22 15.28 11.80 -12.28
C HIS A 22 15.86 11.00 -11.12
N ARG A 23 16.30 9.76 -11.39
CA ARG A 23 17.02 8.94 -10.41
C ARG A 23 18.44 9.48 -10.28
N ASP A 24 18.81 9.94 -9.09
CA ASP A 24 20.20 10.17 -8.76
C ASP A 24 20.86 8.80 -8.46
N PRO A 25 21.97 8.43 -9.14
CA PRO A 25 22.66 7.17 -8.95
C PRO A 25 23.12 6.91 -7.51
N GLN A 26 23.24 7.95 -6.67
CA GLN A 26 23.38 7.80 -5.22
C GLN A 26 22.01 7.79 -4.55
N THR A 27 21.33 6.64 -4.58
CA THR A 27 20.03 6.45 -3.92
C THR A 27 20.12 6.74 -2.42
N THR A 28 19.61 7.89 -1.98
CA THR A 28 19.48 8.23 -0.56
C THR A 28 18.07 7.90 -0.07
N SER A 29 17.89 7.71 1.24
CA SER A 29 16.56 7.51 1.86
C SER A 29 15.60 8.69 1.68
N ALA A 30 16.08 9.82 1.14
CA ALA A 30 15.33 11.04 0.85
C ALA A 30 14.72 11.08 -0.56
N GLN A 31 15.15 10.22 -1.49
CA GLN A 31 14.61 10.14 -2.86
C GLN A 31 13.18 9.59 -2.86
N GLY A 32 12.27 10.20 -3.61
CA GLY A 32 10.89 9.79 -3.81
C GLY A 32 10.72 8.42 -4.48
N THR A 33 9.51 8.16 -4.95
CA THR A 33 9.14 6.87 -5.55
C THR A 33 9.34 6.87 -7.07
N SER A 34 9.61 5.71 -7.67
CA SER A 34 9.65 5.60 -9.15
C SER A 34 8.24 5.71 -9.73
N PRO A 35 8.05 6.31 -10.93
CA PRO A 35 6.73 6.41 -11.54
C PRO A 35 6.10 5.04 -11.80
N THR A 36 4.81 4.89 -11.49
CA THR A 36 4.00 3.77 -11.97
C THR A 36 3.65 3.99 -13.43
N PRO A 37 3.79 2.98 -14.31
CA PRO A 37 3.38 3.10 -15.71
C PRO A 37 1.98 3.68 -15.85
N CYS A 38 1.78 4.55 -16.85
CA CYS A 38 0.50 5.20 -17.14
C CYS A 38 -0.02 6.17 -16.05
N THR A 39 0.81 6.53 -15.05
CA THR A 39 0.48 7.59 -14.09
C THR A 39 1.38 8.80 -14.31
N ALA A 40 0.84 10.00 -14.11
CA ALA A 40 1.63 11.22 -14.16
C ALA A 40 2.46 11.36 -12.87
N SER A 41 3.67 11.92 -13.02
CA SER A 41 4.48 12.36 -11.87
C SER A 41 3.68 13.29 -10.97
N THR A 42 3.87 13.18 -9.66
CA THR A 42 3.14 13.97 -8.66
C THR A 42 4.10 14.50 -7.59
N PRO A 43 3.90 15.73 -7.09
CA PRO A 43 4.62 16.19 -5.90
C PRO A 43 4.14 15.41 -4.66
N ALA A 44 4.98 15.36 -3.63
CA ALA A 44 4.59 14.79 -2.35
C ALA A 44 3.42 15.57 -1.74
N LYS A 45 2.32 14.87 -1.40
CA LYS A 45 1.19 15.46 -0.68
C LYS A 45 1.34 15.35 0.84
N SER A 46 2.17 14.43 1.32
CA SER A 46 2.43 14.26 2.74
C SER A 46 3.34 15.36 3.30
N ARG A 47 3.07 15.80 4.54
CA ARG A 47 3.98 16.68 5.30
C ARG A 47 4.71 15.95 6.42
N MET A 48 4.25 14.75 6.81
CA MET A 48 4.90 13.92 7.81
C MET A 48 6.08 13.15 7.20
N ASP A 49 7.27 13.31 7.76
CA ASP A 49 8.45 12.61 7.25
C ASP A 49 8.37 11.09 7.46
N ASP A 50 7.72 10.65 8.53
CA ASP A 50 7.44 9.23 8.79
C ASP A 50 6.53 8.64 7.71
N VAL A 51 5.46 9.34 7.31
CA VAL A 51 4.57 8.91 6.21
C VAL A 51 5.33 8.82 4.90
N LYS A 52 6.19 9.79 4.57
CA LYS A 52 7.01 9.72 3.37
C LYS A 52 7.99 8.55 3.42
N SER A 53 8.62 8.30 4.58
CA SER A 53 9.55 7.21 4.80
C SER A 53 8.86 5.84 4.61
N LEU A 54 7.72 5.66 5.26
CA LEU A 54 6.84 4.51 5.14
C LEU A 54 6.44 4.27 3.67
N ALA A 55 5.98 5.32 2.98
CA ALA A 55 5.55 5.24 1.59
C ALA A 55 6.69 4.84 0.65
N ARG A 56 7.89 5.41 0.81
CA ARG A 56 9.06 5.02 0.02
C ARG A 56 9.47 3.57 0.25
N ARG A 57 9.50 3.13 1.51
CA ARG A 57 9.79 1.75 1.89
C ARG A 57 8.81 0.79 1.22
N ASN A 58 7.52 1.08 1.36
CA ASN A 58 6.44 0.26 0.81
C ASN A 58 6.39 0.26 -0.71
N ASN A 59 6.64 1.38 -1.38
CA ASN A 59 6.72 1.41 -2.85
C ASN A 59 7.81 0.45 -3.38
N ARG A 60 8.98 0.41 -2.73
CA ARG A 60 10.06 -0.52 -3.12
C ARG A 60 9.68 -1.97 -2.86
N MET A 61 9.21 -2.29 -1.65
CA MET A 61 8.83 -3.66 -1.27
C MET A 61 7.72 -4.19 -2.19
N GLN A 62 6.66 -3.40 -2.44
CA GLN A 62 5.55 -3.86 -3.27
C GLN A 62 5.93 -4.01 -4.75
N ARG A 63 6.95 -3.28 -5.25
CA ARG A 63 7.53 -3.53 -6.59
C ARG A 63 8.27 -4.87 -6.65
N GLU A 64 9.07 -5.15 -5.64
CA GLU A 64 9.78 -6.44 -5.51
C GLU A 64 8.78 -7.60 -5.42
N GLU A 65 7.69 -7.42 -4.65
CA GLU A 65 6.62 -8.41 -4.52
C GLU A 65 5.86 -8.64 -5.83
N ILE A 66 5.59 -7.58 -6.61
CA ILE A 66 5.02 -7.72 -7.97
C ILE A 66 5.96 -8.54 -8.86
N MET A 67 7.25 -8.22 -8.85
CA MET A 67 8.25 -8.92 -9.68
C MET A 67 8.34 -10.40 -9.32
N MET A 68 8.38 -10.73 -8.03
CA MET A 68 8.40 -12.12 -7.55
C MET A 68 7.13 -12.87 -7.96
N ALA A 69 5.94 -12.29 -7.75
CA ALA A 69 4.69 -12.95 -8.12
C ALA A 69 4.55 -13.15 -9.64
N GLN A 70 5.01 -12.20 -10.47
CA GLN A 70 5.06 -12.37 -11.92
C GLN A 70 6.05 -13.45 -12.35
N ASP A 71 7.19 -13.56 -11.67
CA ASP A 71 8.19 -14.59 -11.93
C ASP A 71 7.66 -15.98 -11.58
N PHE A 72 6.95 -16.14 -10.45
CA PHE A 72 6.25 -17.38 -10.10
C PHE A 72 5.25 -17.81 -11.17
N LEU A 73 4.38 -16.89 -11.64
CA LEU A 73 3.41 -17.18 -12.69
C LEU A 73 4.07 -17.65 -13.99
N ARG A 74 5.18 -17.01 -14.37
CA ARG A 74 5.92 -17.36 -15.58
C ARG A 74 6.63 -18.70 -15.43
N LYS A 75 7.39 -18.90 -14.35
CA LYS A 75 8.21 -20.10 -14.14
C LYS A 75 7.37 -21.36 -13.96
N TRP A 76 6.27 -21.28 -13.23
CA TRP A 76 5.49 -22.47 -12.87
C TRP A 76 4.34 -22.75 -13.84
N TYR A 77 3.85 -21.73 -14.56
CA TYR A 77 2.65 -21.85 -15.38
C TYR A 77 2.76 -21.22 -16.78
N ASP A 78 3.91 -20.66 -17.16
CA ASP A 78 4.11 -19.91 -18.41
C ASP A 78 3.09 -18.76 -18.60
N VAL A 79 2.58 -18.22 -17.50
CA VAL A 79 1.61 -17.13 -17.50
C VAL A 79 2.33 -15.80 -17.37
N THR A 80 2.13 -14.92 -18.35
CA THR A 80 2.50 -13.51 -18.26
C THR A 80 1.30 -12.69 -17.81
N HIS A 81 1.37 -12.11 -16.61
CA HIS A 81 0.33 -11.22 -16.09
C HIS A 81 0.78 -9.75 -16.14
N GLN A 82 -0.06 -8.88 -16.71
CA GLN A 82 0.12 -7.43 -16.66
C GLN A 82 -0.68 -6.83 -15.50
N PRO A 83 -0.05 -6.09 -14.57
CA PRO A 83 -0.78 -5.49 -13.46
C PRO A 83 -1.89 -4.55 -13.94
N GLN A 84 -3.03 -4.61 -13.26
CA GLN A 84 -4.20 -3.79 -13.57
C GLN A 84 -4.77 -3.18 -12.30
N LEU A 85 -5.31 -1.96 -12.41
CA LEU A 85 -6.10 -1.33 -11.34
C LEU A 85 -7.54 -1.81 -11.38
N ASP A 86 -7.95 -2.53 -10.33
CA ASP A 86 -9.35 -2.88 -10.07
C ASP A 86 -10.15 -1.70 -9.50
N GLU A 87 -11.46 -1.88 -9.35
CA GLU A 87 -12.38 -0.83 -8.89
C GLU A 87 -12.06 -0.36 -7.47
N GLU A 88 -11.74 -1.28 -6.56
CA GLU A 88 -11.42 -0.96 -5.17
C GLU A 88 -10.12 -0.14 -5.10
N GLY A 89 -9.08 -0.54 -5.85
CA GLY A 89 -7.85 0.22 -5.95
C GLY A 89 -8.05 1.62 -6.56
N ARG A 90 -8.87 1.74 -7.62
CA ARG A 90 -9.24 3.05 -8.19
C ARG A 90 -9.94 3.94 -7.17
N SER A 91 -10.85 3.38 -6.38
CA SER A 91 -11.58 4.12 -5.33
C SER A 91 -10.63 4.64 -4.24
N MET A 92 -9.66 3.83 -3.80
CA MET A 92 -8.63 4.24 -2.84
C MET A 92 -7.75 5.37 -3.38
N ILE A 93 -7.25 5.22 -4.61
CA ILE A 93 -6.43 6.25 -5.28
C ILE A 93 -7.23 7.55 -5.40
N TYR A 94 -8.47 7.47 -5.89
CA TYR A 94 -9.35 8.63 -6.05
C TYR A 94 -9.60 9.36 -4.72
N ALA A 95 -9.80 8.62 -3.64
CA ALA A 95 -9.98 9.19 -2.31
C ALA A 95 -8.77 10.00 -1.85
N LEU A 96 -7.56 9.57 -2.17
CA LEU A 96 -6.30 10.24 -1.83
C LEU A 96 -5.96 11.38 -2.79
N GLU A 97 -6.25 11.25 -4.08
CA GLU A 97 -6.04 12.32 -5.07
C GLU A 97 -6.83 13.57 -4.71
N ARG A 98 -8.05 13.41 -4.18
CA ARG A 98 -8.92 14.53 -3.75
C ARG A 98 -8.58 15.10 -2.38
N ALA A 99 -7.73 14.47 -1.58
CA ALA A 99 -7.38 14.98 -0.26
C ALA A 99 -6.40 16.17 -0.37
N PRO A 100 -6.64 17.30 0.31
CA PRO A 100 -5.67 18.40 0.34
C PRO A 100 -4.35 17.97 0.96
N ALA A 101 -3.22 18.41 0.39
CA ALA A 101 -1.89 18.12 0.91
C ALA A 101 -1.70 18.59 2.37
N GLY A 102 -0.82 17.92 3.11
CA GLY A 102 -0.60 18.16 4.55
C GLY A 102 -1.49 17.29 5.44
N PRO A 103 -1.88 17.77 6.64
CA PRO A 103 -2.48 16.93 7.68
C PRO A 103 -3.74 16.16 7.24
N GLN A 104 -4.55 16.74 6.35
CA GLN A 104 -5.75 16.07 5.83
C GLN A 104 -5.41 14.89 4.92
N PHE A 105 -4.40 15.05 4.07
CA PHE A 105 -3.85 13.95 3.28
C PHE A 105 -3.21 12.91 4.19
N ASP A 106 -2.37 13.32 5.15
CA ASP A 106 -1.65 12.42 6.04
C ASP A 106 -2.60 11.49 6.81
N ARG A 107 -3.64 12.05 7.45
CA ARG A 107 -4.69 11.26 8.12
C ARG A 107 -5.33 10.26 7.16
N LYS A 108 -5.76 10.74 5.98
CA LYS A 108 -6.48 9.91 5.02
C LYS A 108 -5.59 8.83 4.40
N PHE A 109 -4.30 9.12 4.21
CA PHE A 109 -3.31 8.15 3.76
C PHE A 109 -3.15 7.03 4.77
N LEU A 110 -2.96 7.34 6.04
CA LEU A 110 -2.80 6.32 7.09
C LEU A 110 -4.03 5.39 7.18
N GLU A 111 -5.23 5.97 7.10
CA GLU A 111 -6.48 5.22 7.07
C GLU A 111 -6.60 4.34 5.80
N VAL A 112 -6.46 4.93 4.61
CA VAL A 112 -6.62 4.19 3.35
C VAL A 112 -5.54 3.12 3.19
N PHE A 113 -4.30 3.41 3.55
CA PHE A 113 -3.19 2.50 3.35
C PHE A 113 -3.16 1.39 4.40
N SER A 114 -3.60 1.64 5.64
CA SER A 114 -3.86 0.56 6.61
C SER A 114 -4.95 -0.39 6.11
N ARG A 115 -6.02 0.15 5.53
CA ARG A 115 -7.10 -0.64 4.93
C ARG A 115 -6.61 -1.45 3.73
N HIS A 116 -5.84 -0.84 2.84
CA HIS A 116 -5.19 -1.52 1.71
C HIS A 116 -4.37 -2.72 2.23
N HIS A 117 -3.48 -2.50 3.19
CA HIS A 117 -2.66 -3.57 3.75
C HIS A 117 -3.48 -4.72 4.36
N TYR A 118 -4.53 -4.38 5.11
CA TYR A 118 -5.41 -5.37 5.72
C TYR A 118 -6.07 -6.30 4.68
N MET A 119 -6.38 -5.79 3.49
CA MET A 119 -6.98 -6.60 2.43
C MET A 119 -6.06 -7.68 1.87
N ALA A 120 -4.74 -7.47 1.91
CA ALA A 120 -3.79 -8.50 1.50
C ALA A 120 -3.66 -9.63 2.53
N LEU A 121 -4.00 -9.38 3.80
CA LEU A 121 -3.80 -10.37 4.87
C LEU A 121 -4.61 -11.63 4.64
N THR A 122 -5.90 -11.52 4.28
CA THR A 122 -6.75 -12.70 4.07
C THR A 122 -6.19 -13.63 2.97
N PRO A 123 -5.94 -13.16 1.73
CA PRO A 123 -5.38 -14.04 0.71
C PRO A 123 -3.97 -14.54 1.05
N SER A 124 -3.12 -13.73 1.70
CA SER A 124 -1.77 -14.17 2.09
C SER A 124 -1.78 -15.17 3.23
N MET A 125 -2.67 -15.05 4.22
CA MET A 125 -2.84 -16.04 5.27
C MET A 125 -3.38 -17.36 4.70
N THR A 126 -4.37 -17.31 3.81
CA THR A 126 -4.84 -18.49 3.08
C THR A 126 -3.71 -19.17 2.32
N CYS A 127 -2.84 -18.39 1.67
CA CYS A 127 -1.62 -18.93 1.05
C CYS A 127 -0.72 -19.62 2.08
N VAL A 128 -0.39 -19.00 3.22
CA VAL A 128 0.50 -19.61 4.22
C VAL A 128 0.02 -20.99 4.71
N VAL A 129 -1.30 -21.15 4.88
CA VAL A 129 -1.92 -22.36 5.45
C VAL A 129 -2.42 -23.37 4.42
N ALA A 130 -2.35 -23.05 3.13
CA ALA A 130 -2.81 -23.94 2.08
C ALA A 130 -1.93 -25.20 2.03
N SER A 131 -2.54 -26.35 2.38
CA SER A 131 -1.89 -27.66 2.44
C SER A 131 -1.30 -28.13 1.11
N ASP A 132 -1.82 -27.58 0.02
CA ASP A 132 -1.52 -28.03 -1.34
C ASP A 132 -0.44 -27.16 -2.02
N ILE A 133 0.17 -26.20 -1.29
CA ILE A 133 1.27 -25.42 -1.84
C ILE A 133 2.48 -26.34 -2.07
N ARG A 134 2.73 -26.64 -3.34
CA ARG A 134 3.88 -27.42 -3.80
C ARG A 134 5.17 -26.60 -3.89
N HIS A 135 5.10 -25.28 -3.70
CA HIS A 135 6.20 -24.35 -3.90
C HIS A 135 6.60 -23.65 -2.60
N GLU A 136 7.70 -24.10 -1.97
CA GLU A 136 8.18 -23.53 -0.69
C GLU A 136 8.46 -22.01 -0.78
N GLU A 137 8.97 -21.55 -1.92
CA GLU A 137 9.23 -20.12 -2.20
C GLU A 137 7.95 -19.29 -2.11
N LEU A 138 6.80 -19.82 -2.56
CA LEU A 138 5.50 -19.16 -2.44
C LEU A 138 5.08 -19.03 -0.97
N GLN A 139 5.32 -20.06 -0.16
CA GLN A 139 5.00 -20.01 1.26
C GLN A 139 5.87 -18.98 1.99
N GLY A 140 7.17 -18.91 1.65
CA GLY A 140 8.08 -17.88 2.14
C GLY A 140 7.61 -16.47 1.78
N TYR A 141 7.28 -16.25 0.51
CA TYR A 141 6.71 -15.01 0.00
C TYR A 141 5.45 -14.59 0.78
N CYS A 142 4.46 -15.48 0.91
CA CYS A 142 3.22 -15.18 1.61
C CYS A 142 3.43 -14.90 3.11
N ARG A 143 4.34 -15.62 3.78
CA ARG A 143 4.71 -15.33 5.18
C ARG A 143 5.36 -13.95 5.31
N GLY A 144 6.29 -13.62 4.43
CA GLY A 144 6.95 -12.31 4.40
C GLY A 144 5.95 -11.17 4.26
N MET A 145 5.02 -11.30 3.33
CA MET A 145 3.92 -10.34 3.14
C MET A 145 3.08 -10.13 4.39
N VAL A 146 2.62 -11.22 5.03
CA VAL A 146 1.80 -11.11 6.25
C VAL A 146 2.54 -10.36 7.34
N GLN A 147 3.83 -10.68 7.56
CA GLN A 147 4.64 -10.03 8.59
C GLN A 147 4.86 -8.55 8.29
N ALA A 148 5.29 -8.21 7.07
CA ALA A 148 5.53 -6.83 6.67
C ALA A 148 4.24 -6.00 6.77
N GLN A 149 3.14 -6.49 6.22
CA GLN A 149 1.91 -5.72 6.17
C GLN A 149 1.23 -5.55 7.54
N LEU A 150 1.35 -6.52 8.45
CA LEU A 150 0.92 -6.33 9.84
C LEU A 150 1.76 -5.28 10.57
N ALA A 151 3.08 -5.29 10.38
CA ALA A 151 3.96 -4.28 10.97
C ALA A 151 3.64 -2.88 10.44
N ASP A 152 3.40 -2.74 9.13
CA ASP A 152 3.00 -1.47 8.50
C ASP A 152 1.65 -0.98 9.04
N ILE A 153 0.65 -1.86 9.19
CA ILE A 153 -0.65 -1.51 9.80
C ILE A 153 -0.45 -0.96 11.21
N GLU A 154 0.39 -1.62 12.01
CA GLU A 154 0.61 -1.20 13.38
C GLU A 154 1.35 0.15 13.45
N GLU A 155 2.33 0.39 12.59
CA GLU A 155 3.03 1.68 12.47
C GLU A 155 2.05 2.80 12.08
N MET A 156 1.16 2.55 11.10
CA MET A 156 0.15 3.52 10.68
C MET A 156 -0.89 3.80 11.77
N ARG A 157 -1.32 2.78 12.52
CA ARG A 157 -2.20 2.93 13.68
C ARG A 157 -1.56 3.77 14.78
N HIS A 158 -0.27 3.56 15.06
CA HIS A 158 0.47 4.38 16.00
C HIS A 158 0.54 5.84 15.55
N MET A 159 0.81 6.10 14.27
CA MET A 159 0.79 7.47 13.73
C MET A 159 -0.61 8.11 13.82
N LEU A 160 -1.68 7.37 13.54
CA LEU A 160 -3.06 7.83 13.71
C LEU A 160 -3.36 8.23 15.16
N ALA A 161 -2.95 7.41 16.12
CA ALA A 161 -3.12 7.70 17.54
C ALA A 161 -2.30 8.93 17.97
N ALA A 162 -1.00 8.95 17.64
CA ALA A 162 -0.07 9.96 18.12
C ALA A 162 -0.29 11.35 17.49
N THR A 163 -0.65 11.41 16.21
CA THR A 163 -0.74 12.68 15.46
C THR A 163 -2.18 13.18 15.30
N PHE A 164 -3.15 12.28 15.22
CA PHE A 164 -4.55 12.64 14.94
C PHE A 164 -5.52 12.28 16.07
N ASN A 165 -5.02 11.71 17.18
CA ASN A 165 -5.83 11.25 18.31
C ASN A 165 -6.90 10.22 17.91
N ILE A 166 -6.58 9.35 16.94
CA ILE A 166 -7.44 8.25 16.47
C ILE A 166 -6.81 6.92 16.92
N ALA A 167 -7.02 6.56 18.18
CA ALA A 167 -6.42 5.36 18.79
C ALA A 167 -7.20 4.07 18.52
N ASP A 168 -8.48 4.17 18.18
CA ASP A 168 -9.41 3.05 18.02
C ASP A 168 -9.60 2.62 16.56
N TYR A 169 -8.73 3.07 15.66
CA TYR A 169 -8.81 2.77 14.24
C TYR A 169 -8.80 1.27 13.92
N GLN A 170 -9.70 0.85 13.03
CA GLN A 170 -9.84 -0.52 12.54
C GLN A 170 -9.92 -0.57 11.00
N PRO A 171 -8.99 -1.27 10.31
CA PRO A 171 -8.93 -1.32 8.84
C PRO A 171 -9.93 -2.33 8.20
N ILE A 172 -11.09 -2.53 8.82
CA ILE A 172 -11.96 -3.68 8.53
C ILE A 172 -13.11 -3.40 7.55
N ARG A 173 -13.41 -2.13 7.23
CA ARG A 173 -14.59 -1.77 6.41
C ARG A 173 -14.35 -0.56 5.51
N GLY A 174 -14.97 -0.58 4.33
CA GLY A 174 -14.97 0.54 3.39
C GLY A 174 -13.57 0.87 2.86
N VAL A 175 -13.45 2.08 2.28
CA VAL A 175 -12.19 2.56 1.67
C VAL A 175 -11.18 3.03 2.72
N ARG A 176 -11.67 3.56 3.86
CA ARG A 176 -10.83 4.18 4.90
C ARG A 176 -10.70 3.35 6.16
N GLY A 177 -11.46 2.29 6.36
CA GLY A 177 -11.60 1.68 7.69
C GLY A 177 -12.64 2.41 8.55
N LEU A 178 -12.62 2.15 9.85
CA LEU A 178 -13.54 2.71 10.85
C LEU A 178 -12.79 3.19 12.08
N HIS A 179 -13.29 4.25 12.70
CA HIS A 179 -12.92 4.72 14.03
C HIS A 179 -14.09 5.53 14.61
N THR A 180 -14.03 5.88 15.90
CA THR A 180 -14.97 6.82 16.51
C THR A 180 -14.93 8.15 15.77
N GLY A 181 -16.02 8.51 15.10
CA GLY A 181 -16.13 9.70 14.25
C GLY A 181 -16.34 9.41 12.75
N SER A 182 -16.06 8.20 12.26
CA SER A 182 -16.26 7.86 10.84
C SER A 182 -17.73 7.94 10.40
N GLU A 183 -18.70 7.69 11.28
CA GLU A 183 -20.14 7.80 10.97
C GLU A 183 -20.60 9.25 10.76
N ARG A 184 -19.91 10.24 11.35
CA ARG A 184 -20.24 11.66 11.20
C ARG A 184 -19.76 12.24 9.87
N GLU A 185 -18.72 11.66 9.27
CA GLU A 185 -18.15 12.11 7.99
C GLU A 185 -18.93 11.55 6.77
N GLY A 186 -19.80 10.55 6.95
CA GLY A 186 -20.59 9.91 5.88
C GLY A 186 -22.01 10.46 5.67
N ALA A 187 -22.39 11.52 6.39
CA ALA A 187 -23.75 12.08 6.40
C ALA A 187 -23.92 13.36 5.55
N HIS A 188 -23.03 13.62 4.60
CA HIS A 188 -23.05 14.80 3.74
C HIS A 188 -22.94 14.44 2.25
#